data_AF-A0A813M4V1-F1
#
_entry.id   AF-A0A813M4V1-F1
#
_cell.length_a   1.000
_cell.length_b   1.000
_cell.length_c   1.000
_cell.angle_alpha   90.00
_cell.angle_beta   90.00
_cell.angle_gamma   90.00
#
_symmetry.space_group_name_H-M   'P 1'
#
loop_
_entity.id
_entity.type
_entity.pdbx_description
1 polymer ?
#
loop_
_entity_poly.entity_id
_entity_poly.type
_entity_poly.pdbx_seq_one_letter_code
_entity_poly.pdbx_strand_id
1 'polypeptide(L)'
;MFETFFLLFTCILYTCLILLNCTKLLIFYKNGQKKVSEAQSWQIIGLMKEKTKSQQEIADLVGVSRKCVFPTKCNYEKTSRAKELSRLGRPPKLTSRDESYISRKVRINPKKALES
;
A
#
# COMPACT_ATOMS: atom_id res chain seq x y z
N MET A 1 51.94 -1.25 -12.98
CA MET A 1 50.75 -2.02 -13.43
C MET A 1 49.71 -2.27 -12.33
N PHE A 2 50.04 -2.24 -11.03
CA PHE A 2 49.07 -2.55 -9.97
C PHE A 2 48.07 -1.42 -9.65
N GLU A 3 48.47 -0.16 -9.73
CA GLU A 3 47.59 0.96 -9.35
C GLU A 3 46.39 1.16 -10.29
N THR A 4 46.57 0.91 -11.59
CA THR A 4 45.49 1.05 -12.58
C THR A 4 44.39 0.02 -12.37
N PHE A 5 44.72 -1.19 -11.92
CA PHE A 5 43.73 -2.21 -11.56
C PHE A 5 42.95 -1.83 -10.29
N PHE A 6 43.63 -1.26 -9.30
CA PHE A 6 43.01 -0.84 -8.03
C PHE A 6 42.02 0.33 -8.24
N LEU A 7 42.38 1.28 -9.10
CA LEU A 7 41.52 2.40 -9.47
C LEU A 7 40.29 1.94 -10.29
N LEU A 8 40.46 1.02 -11.23
CA LEU A 8 39.33 0.45 -11.98
C LEU A 8 38.36 -0.31 -11.06
N PHE A 9 38.87 -1.12 -10.13
CA PHE A 9 38.04 -1.90 -9.23
C PHE A 9 37.21 -1.03 -8.27
N THR A 10 37.84 0.01 -7.71
CA THR A 10 37.14 0.98 -6.83
C THR A 10 36.13 1.83 -7.60
N CYS A 11 36.44 2.21 -8.84
CA CYS A 11 35.53 2.98 -9.71
C CYS A 11 34.28 2.15 -10.12
N ILE A 12 34.47 0.86 -10.43
CA ILE A 12 33.36 -0.07 -10.73
C ILE A 12 32.48 -0.28 -9.49
N LEU A 13 33.07 -0.47 -8.31
CA LEU A 13 32.31 -0.61 -7.07
C LEU A 13 31.53 0.66 -6.73
N TYR A 14 32.13 1.84 -6.91
CA TYR A 14 31.52 3.13 -6.61
C TYR A 14 30.34 3.44 -7.53
N THR A 15 30.49 3.18 -8.83
CA THR A 15 29.42 3.36 -9.83
C THR A 15 28.26 2.38 -9.60
N CYS A 16 28.55 1.11 -9.29
CA CYS A 16 27.54 0.12 -8.89
C CYS A 16 26.76 0.56 -7.64
N LEU A 17 27.46 1.09 -6.63
CA LEU A 17 26.83 1.59 -5.40
C LEU A 17 25.89 2.77 -5.67
N ILE A 18 26.29 3.69 -6.54
CA ILE A 18 25.48 4.84 -6.95
C ILE A 18 24.22 4.38 -7.71
N LEU A 19 24.38 3.48 -8.68
CA LEU A 19 23.25 2.94 -9.46
C LEU A 19 22.22 2.22 -8.56
N LEU A 20 22.68 1.45 -7.57
CA LEU A 20 21.81 0.77 -6.60
C LEU A 20 21.06 1.76 -5.69
N ASN A 21 21.67 2.90 -5.35
CA ASN A 21 21.04 3.93 -4.53
C ASN A 21 20.06 4.80 -5.34
N CYS A 22 20.40 5.17 -6.58
CA CYS A 22 19.54 5.95 -7.46
C CYS A 22 18.24 5.20 -7.78
N THR A 23 18.31 3.89 -8.04
CA THR A 23 17.12 3.06 -8.29
C THR A 23 16.21 2.97 -7.07
N LYS A 24 16.75 2.79 -5.86
CA LYS A 24 15.97 2.86 -4.60
C LYS A 24 15.26 4.21 -4.45
N LEU A 25 15.96 5.32 -4.68
CA LEU A 25 15.41 6.67 -4.59
C LEU A 25 14.27 6.91 -5.60
N LEU A 26 14.42 6.39 -6.83
CA LEU A 26 13.43 6.54 -7.90
C LEU A 26 12.15 5.73 -7.63
N ILE A 27 12.27 4.53 -7.04
CA ILE A 27 11.13 3.73 -6.57
C ILE A 27 10.39 4.46 -5.44
N PHE A 28 11.13 5.04 -4.48
CA PHE A 28 10.55 5.83 -3.40
C PHE A 28 9.83 7.09 -3.91
N TYR A 29 10.41 7.82 -4.86
CA TYR A 29 9.82 9.05 -5.41
C TYR A 29 8.57 8.76 -6.26
N LYS A 30 8.55 7.67 -7.05
CA LYS A 30 7.37 7.24 -7.82
C LYS A 30 6.21 6.76 -6.95
N ASN A 31 6.48 6.30 -5.73
CA ASN A 31 5.47 5.85 -4.76
C ASN A 31 4.87 7.01 -3.93
N GLY A 32 5.23 8.27 -4.23
CA GLY A 32 4.64 9.45 -3.61
C GLY A 32 3.10 9.44 -3.68
N GLN A 33 2.47 9.34 -2.51
CA GLN A 33 1.03 9.44 -2.24
C GLN A 33 0.12 8.25 -2.63
N LYS A 34 0.64 7.14 -3.16
CA LYS A 34 -0.21 5.96 -3.36
C LYS A 34 -0.37 5.17 -2.06
N LYS A 35 -1.61 4.80 -1.76
CA LYS A 35 -1.91 3.85 -0.69
C LYS A 35 -1.14 2.55 -0.92
N VAL A 36 -0.67 1.94 0.16
CA VAL A 36 0.00 0.63 0.13
C VAL A 36 -0.92 -0.34 -0.62
N SER A 37 -0.39 -0.95 -1.67
CA SER A 37 -1.15 -1.95 -2.43
C SER A 37 -1.41 -3.18 -1.56
N GLU A 38 -2.48 -3.90 -1.83
CA GLU A 38 -2.82 -5.11 -1.07
C GLU A 38 -1.70 -6.15 -1.12
N ALA A 39 -1.02 -6.27 -2.27
CA ALA A 39 0.15 -7.14 -2.43
C ALA A 39 1.31 -6.73 -1.50
N GLN A 40 1.62 -5.43 -1.44
CA GLN A 40 2.65 -4.92 -0.52
C GLN A 40 2.28 -5.12 0.95
N SER A 41 1.00 -4.97 1.31
CA SER A 41 0.53 -5.28 2.66
C SER A 41 0.77 -6.73 3.04
N TRP A 42 0.45 -7.68 2.16
CA TRP A 42 0.72 -9.10 2.38
C TRP A 42 2.23 -9.40 2.51
N GLN A 43 3.06 -8.75 1.70
CA GLN A 43 4.52 -8.87 1.81
C GLN A 43 5.02 -8.37 3.17
N ILE A 44 4.54 -7.22 3.64
CA ILE A 44 4.89 -6.69 4.97
C ILE A 44 4.47 -7.66 6.07
N ILE A 45 3.23 -8.17 6.03
CA ILE A 45 2.71 -9.10 7.04
C ILE A 45 3.51 -10.41 7.05
N GLY A 46 3.83 -10.96 5.88
CA GLY A 46 4.64 -12.17 5.75
C GLY A 46 6.03 -12.01 6.36
N LEU A 47 6.74 -10.94 5.98
CA LEU A 47 8.07 -10.64 6.49
C LEU A 47 8.07 -10.36 8.01
N MET A 48 7.01 -9.76 8.53
CA MET A 48 6.85 -9.53 9.97
C MET A 48 6.61 -10.82 10.76
N LYS A 49 5.95 -11.82 10.17
CA LYS A 49 5.68 -13.12 10.82
C LYS A 49 6.96 -13.91 11.03
N GLU A 50 7.92 -13.80 10.11
CA GLU A 50 9.22 -14.47 10.22
C GLU A 50 10.12 -13.88 11.33
N LYS A 51 9.83 -12.66 11.83
CA LYS A 51 10.62 -11.93 12.86
C LYS A 51 12.13 -11.79 12.58
N THR A 52 12.59 -12.13 11.37
CA THR A 52 14.00 -12.13 10.98
C THR A 52 14.54 -10.75 10.63
N LYS A 53 13.67 -9.81 10.24
CA LYS A 53 14.06 -8.49 9.71
C LYS A 53 13.50 -7.35 10.54
N SER A 54 14.28 -6.28 10.65
CA SER A 54 13.84 -5.04 11.25
C SER A 54 12.74 -4.38 10.40
N GLN A 55 11.90 -3.54 11.03
CA GLN A 55 10.89 -2.76 10.29
C GLN A 55 11.52 -1.91 9.19
N GLN A 56 12.78 -1.53 9.39
CA GLN A 56 13.55 -0.76 8.45
C GLN A 56 13.84 -1.53 7.17
N GLU A 57 14.42 -2.71 7.32
CA GLU A 57 14.77 -3.57 6.20
C GLU A 57 13.52 -4.03 5.45
N ILE A 58 12.40 -4.24 6.15
CA ILE A 58 11.11 -4.55 5.53
C ILE A 58 10.64 -3.40 4.65
N ALA A 59 10.75 -2.15 5.13
CA ALA A 59 10.40 -0.97 4.35
C ALA A 59 11.25 -0.86 3.08
N ASP A 60 12.56 -1.09 3.20
CA ASP A 60 13.50 -1.00 2.10
C ASP A 60 13.32 -2.16 1.08
N LEU A 61 12.97 -3.36 1.54
CA LEU A 61 12.69 -4.53 0.69
C LEU A 61 11.37 -4.40 -0.07
N VAL A 62 10.32 -3.91 0.57
CA VAL A 62 8.99 -3.76 -0.04
C VAL A 62 8.90 -2.45 -0.86
N GLY A 63 9.87 -1.55 -0.70
CA GLY A 63 9.90 -0.26 -1.41
C GLY A 63 8.83 0.72 -0.91
N VAL A 64 8.61 0.73 0.40
CA VAL A 64 7.58 1.53 1.08
C VAL A 64 8.20 2.38 2.19
N SER A 65 7.50 3.44 2.61
CA SER A 65 7.99 4.27 3.72
C SER A 65 8.02 3.48 5.03
N ARG A 66 9.07 3.66 5.84
CA ARG A 66 9.14 3.16 7.23
C ARG A 66 7.85 3.45 8.01
N LYS A 67 7.26 4.63 7.77
CA LYS A 67 6.03 5.11 8.44
C LYS A 67 4.79 4.27 8.13
N CYS A 68 4.75 3.53 7.03
CA CYS A 68 3.57 2.72 6.67
C CYS A 68 3.65 1.28 7.18
N VAL A 69 4.83 0.77 7.55
CA VAL A 69 5.00 -0.61 8.02
C VAL A 69 4.24 -0.85 9.33
N PHE A 70 4.40 0.06 10.31
CA PHE A 70 3.77 -0.08 11.61
C PHE A 70 2.22 -0.02 11.56
N PRO A 71 1.60 0.98 10.88
CA PRO A 71 0.15 0.99 10.70
C PRO A 71 -0.40 -0.25 10.00
N THR A 72 0.28 -0.76 8.97
CA THR A 72 -0.15 -1.98 8.26
C THR A 72 -0.19 -3.18 9.19
N LYS A 73 0.84 -3.33 10.04
CA LYS A 73 0.87 -4.38 11.07
C LYS A 73 -0.29 -4.24 12.05
N CYS A 74 -0.46 -3.06 12.64
CA CYS A 74 -1.53 -2.83 13.62
C CYS A 74 -2.92 -3.01 13.02
N ASN A 75 -3.13 -2.62 11.77
CA ASN A 75 -4.40 -2.84 11.09
C ASN A 75 -4.68 -4.33 10.87
N TYR A 76 -3.65 -5.09 10.48
CA TYR A 76 -3.79 -6.55 10.34
C TYR A 76 -4.07 -7.23 11.68
N GLU A 77 -3.37 -6.87 12.75
CA GLU A 77 -3.64 -7.44 14.09
C GLU A 77 -5.06 -7.14 14.58
N LYS A 78 -5.62 -5.97 14.23
CA LYS A 78 -6.97 -5.56 14.62
C LYS A 78 -8.07 -6.21 13.78
N THR A 79 -7.84 -6.38 12.49
CA THR A 79 -8.91 -6.70 11.51
C THR A 79 -8.68 -8.00 10.77
N SER A 80 -7.51 -8.62 10.91
CA SER A 80 -7.02 -9.76 10.13
C SER A 80 -7.10 -9.55 8.61
N ARG A 81 -7.10 -8.28 8.16
CA ARG A 81 -7.20 -7.89 6.75
C ARG A 81 -5.94 -7.14 6.33
N ALA A 82 -5.40 -7.51 5.18
CA ALA A 82 -4.27 -6.81 4.56
C ALA A 82 -4.70 -5.52 3.81
N LYS A 83 -6.00 -5.40 3.51
CA LYS A 83 -6.59 -4.23 2.85
C LYS A 83 -7.02 -3.20 3.88
N GLU A 84 -6.70 -1.94 3.60
CA GLU A 84 -7.18 -0.81 4.41
C GLU A 84 -8.72 -0.74 4.34
N LEU A 85 -9.36 -0.68 5.51
CA LEU A 85 -10.80 -0.50 5.59
C LEU A 85 -11.19 0.89 5.11
N SER A 86 -12.27 0.97 4.33
CA SER A 86 -12.92 2.25 4.03
C SER A 86 -13.30 2.92 5.35
N ARG A 87 -12.98 4.22 5.49
CA ARG A 87 -13.32 5.00 6.69
C ARG A 87 -14.82 4.92 6.92
N LEU A 88 -15.24 4.29 8.02
CA LEU A 88 -16.62 4.25 8.49
C LEU A 88 -16.95 5.60 9.13
N GLY A 89 -17.06 6.65 8.31
CA GLY A 89 -17.34 7.99 8.79
C GLY A 89 -18.80 8.37 8.58
N ARG A 90 -19.24 8.39 7.32
CA ARG A 90 -20.56 8.90 6.95
C ARG A 90 -21.55 7.75 6.82
N PRO A 91 -22.62 7.72 7.64
CA PRO A 91 -23.75 6.83 7.40
C PRO A 91 -24.31 7.10 5.99
N PRO A 92 -24.71 6.07 5.24
CA PRO A 92 -25.37 6.27 3.95
C PRO A 92 -26.60 7.15 4.13
N LYS A 93 -26.86 8.04 3.15
CA LYS A 93 -27.98 8.99 3.18
C LYS A 93 -29.34 8.29 3.26
N LEU A 94 -29.40 7.04 2.78
CA LEU A 94 -30.58 6.20 2.82
C LEU A 94 -30.29 5.00 3.71
N THR A 95 -31.27 4.61 4.51
CA THR A 95 -31.19 3.36 5.24
C THR A 95 -31.54 2.19 4.31
N SER A 96 -31.16 0.97 4.68
CA SER A 96 -31.57 -0.24 3.95
C SER A 96 -33.09 -0.38 3.82
N ARG A 97 -33.83 0.20 4.77
CA ARG A 97 -35.29 0.28 4.75
C ARG A 97 -35.78 1.21 3.64
N ASP A 98 -35.17 2.39 3.50
CA ASP A 98 -35.52 3.37 2.47
C ASP A 98 -35.22 2.82 1.07
N GLU A 99 -34.05 2.20 0.89
CA GLU A 99 -33.66 1.54 -0.36
C GLU A 99 -34.64 0.43 -0.75
N SER A 100 -35.04 -0.39 0.22
CA SER A 100 -36.03 -1.46 0.03
C SER A 100 -37.43 -0.92 -0.26
N TYR A 101 -37.78 0.24 0.31
CA TYR A 101 -39.05 0.92 0.05
C TYR A 101 -39.09 1.51 -1.36
N ILE A 102 -38.04 2.22 -1.77
CA ILE A 102 -37.88 2.77 -3.12
C ILE A 102 -37.90 1.64 -4.15
N SER A 103 -37.14 0.56 -3.93
CA SER A 103 -37.10 -0.60 -4.82
C SER A 103 -38.47 -1.24 -5.03
N ARG A 104 -39.28 -1.35 -3.97
CA ARG A 104 -40.66 -1.83 -4.06
C ARG A 104 -41.55 -0.86 -4.83
N LYS A 105 -41.45 0.44 -4.58
CA LYS A 105 -42.24 1.46 -5.28
C LYS A 105 -41.94 1.50 -6.78
N VAL A 106 -40.66 1.40 -7.17
CA VAL A 106 -40.23 1.31 -8.58
C VAL A 106 -40.78 0.06 -9.25
N ARG A 107 -40.75 -1.11 -8.57
CA ARG A 107 -41.34 -2.35 -9.10
C ARG A 107 -42.84 -2.27 -9.30
N ILE A 108 -43.55 -1.64 -8.37
CA ILE A 108 -45.01 -1.52 -8.41
C ILE A 108 -45.47 -0.50 -9.45
N ASN A 109 -44.77 0.65 -9.56
CA ASN A 109 -45.10 1.71 -10.50
C ASN A 109 -43.84 2.44 -10.99
N PRO A 110 -43.24 2.00 -12.11
CA PRO A 110 -41.97 2.57 -12.59
C PRO A 110 -42.11 4.03 -13.03
N LYS A 111 -43.29 4.44 -13.52
CA LYS A 111 -43.53 5.80 -14.04
C LYS A 111 -43.52 6.88 -12.96
N LYS A 112 -43.91 6.56 -11.71
CA LYS A 112 -43.92 7.52 -10.59
C LYS A 112 -42.53 7.84 -10.04
N ALA A 113 -41.52 7.03 -10.35
CA ALA A 113 -40.16 7.19 -9.83
C ALA A 113 -39.32 8.19 -10.63
N LEU A 114 -39.80 8.66 -11.79
CA LEU A 114 -39.08 9.61 -12.65
C LEU A 114 -39.47 11.08 -12.36
N GLU A 115 -40.53 11.31 -11.58
CA GLU A 115 -41.12 12.64 -11.33
C GLU A 115 -40.84 13.20 -9.92
N SER A 116 -40.01 12.52 -9.12
CA SER A 116 -39.63 12.93 -7.73
C SER A 116 -38.16 13.24 -7.60
#